data_AF-A0A2S2NKM6-F1
#
_entry.id   AF-A0A2S2NKM6-F1
#
_cell.length_a   1.000
_cell.length_b   1.000
_cell.length_c   1.000
_cell.angle_alpha   90.00
_cell.angle_beta   90.00
_cell.angle_gamma   90.00
#
_symmetry.space_group_name_H-M   'P 1'
#
loop_
_entity.id
_entity.type
_entity.pdbx_description
1 polymer ?
#
loop_
_entity_poly.entity_id
_entity_poly.type
_entity_poly.pdbx_seq_one_letter_code
_entity_poly.pdbx_strand_id
1 'polypeptide(L)'
;SGIKRPRTKFSSSAADNNYGLAEPLLDIINDEELIKRKEIFLNKLNKVDKDQIEYLTREQNHSQKWFNERKKRLTASKFGDVCKMRINTSCKVKVHNILYKSSITCKEMKHGIENESLA
;
A
#
# COMPACT_ATOMS: atom_id res chain seq x y z
N SER A 1 -39.25 1.32 6.38
CA SER A 1 -38.57 0.57 5.30
C SER A 1 -37.36 1.34 4.81
N GLY A 2 -36.15 0.87 5.10
CA GLY A 2 -34.90 1.55 4.72
C GLY A 2 -34.51 1.25 3.28
N ILE A 3 -34.24 2.30 2.49
CA ILE A 3 -33.77 2.20 1.11
C ILE A 3 -32.40 1.52 1.10
N LYS A 4 -32.35 0.26 0.65
CA LYS A 4 -31.08 -0.45 0.42
C LYS A 4 -30.45 0.11 -0.85
N ARG A 5 -29.39 0.90 -0.71
CA ARG A 5 -28.57 1.32 -1.87
C ARG A 5 -27.90 0.09 -2.48
N PRO A 6 -28.02 -0.16 -3.80
CA PRO A 6 -27.38 -1.29 -4.43
C PRO A 6 -25.86 -1.16 -4.31
N ARG A 7 -25.22 -2.21 -3.79
CA ARG A 7 -23.76 -2.31 -3.71
C ARG A 7 -23.24 -2.46 -5.14
N THR A 8 -22.65 -1.41 -5.71
CA THR A 8 -21.97 -1.48 -7.01
C THR A 8 -20.90 -2.57 -6.91
N LYS A 9 -21.11 -3.66 -7.64
CA LYS A 9 -20.10 -4.72 -7.80
C LYS A 9 -18.96 -4.09 -8.60
N PHE A 10 -17.90 -3.66 -7.93
CA PHE A 10 -16.65 -3.32 -8.58
C PHE A 10 -16.07 -4.62 -9.16
N SER A 11 -16.37 -4.89 -10.43
CA SER A 11 -15.80 -6.00 -11.19
C SER A 11 -14.65 -5.42 -12.00
N SER A 12 -13.43 -5.47 -11.47
CA SER A 12 -12.23 -5.19 -12.28
C SER A 12 -11.85 -6.45 -13.03
N SER A 13 -12.28 -6.55 -14.29
CA SER A 13 -11.84 -7.60 -15.23
C SER A 13 -10.68 -7.17 -16.12
N ALA A 14 -10.03 -6.03 -15.83
CA ALA A 14 -8.91 -5.54 -16.63
C ALA A 14 -7.60 -5.97 -15.97
N ALA A 15 -6.77 -6.69 -16.73
CA ALA A 15 -5.34 -6.75 -16.43
C ALA A 15 -4.82 -5.30 -16.35
N ASP A 16 -4.18 -4.97 -15.24
CA ASP A 16 -3.74 -3.61 -14.93
C ASP A 16 -2.65 -3.18 -15.94
N ASN A 17 -2.89 -2.09 -16.68
CA ASN A 17 -1.93 -1.51 -17.63
C ASN A 17 -0.57 -1.15 -16.99
N ASN A 18 -0.50 -1.03 -15.66
CA ASN A 18 0.74 -0.76 -14.93
C ASN A 18 1.41 -2.02 -14.36
N TYR A 19 0.81 -3.19 -14.56
CA TYR A 19 1.37 -4.50 -14.26
C TYR A 19 1.26 -5.34 -15.54
N GLY A 20 2.06 -4.97 -16.54
CA GLY A 20 2.20 -5.75 -17.77
C GLY A 20 2.43 -7.22 -17.42
N LEU A 21 1.74 -8.14 -18.11
CA LEU A 21 1.76 -9.59 -17.93
C LEU A 21 2.33 -10.00 -16.56
N ALA A 22 1.60 -9.71 -15.48
CA ALA A 22 2.01 -10.13 -14.14
C ALA A 22 2.39 -11.60 -14.24
N GLU A 23 3.66 -11.93 -13.96
CA GLU A 23 4.08 -13.33 -14.02
C GLU A 23 3.09 -14.12 -13.17
N PRO A 24 2.53 -15.22 -13.72
CA PRO A 24 1.54 -15.99 -13.00
C PRO A 24 2.10 -16.31 -11.62
N LEU A 25 1.27 -16.13 -10.59
CA LEU A 25 1.64 -16.49 -9.22
C LEU A 25 2.20 -17.91 -9.28
N LEU A 26 3.49 -18.07 -8.98
CA LEU A 26 4.11 -19.38 -8.96
C LEU A 26 3.40 -20.18 -7.87
N ASP A 27 2.60 -21.16 -8.29
CA ASP A 27 1.83 -22.08 -7.46
C ASP A 27 2.72 -23.03 -6.61
N ILE A 28 3.96 -22.64 -6.35
CA ILE A 28 5.06 -23.53 -5.96
C ILE A 28 5.80 -23.01 -4.70
N ILE A 29 5.25 -22.02 -4.00
CA ILE A 29 5.80 -21.64 -2.69
C ILE A 29 4.99 -22.39 -1.65
N ASN A 30 5.58 -23.47 -1.10
CA ASN A 30 4.99 -24.13 0.06
C ASN A 30 4.97 -23.18 1.27
N ASP A 31 4.12 -23.50 2.25
CA ASP A 31 3.90 -22.63 3.41
C ASP A 31 5.19 -22.40 4.22
N GLU A 32 6.06 -23.39 4.32
CA GLU A 32 7.33 -23.28 5.05
C GLU A 32 8.27 -22.24 4.42
N GLU A 33 8.42 -22.29 3.10
CA GLU A 33 9.25 -21.35 2.35
C GLU A 33 8.63 -19.94 2.36
N LEU A 34 7.30 -19.83 2.35
CA LEU A 34 6.62 -18.54 2.51
C LEU A 34 6.92 -17.92 3.90
N ILE A 35 6.81 -18.72 4.97
CA ILE A 35 7.12 -18.30 6.34
C ILE A 35 8.59 -17.87 6.43
N LYS A 36 9.51 -18.66 5.89
CA LYS A 36 10.94 -18.35 5.86
C LYS A 36 11.23 -17.04 5.13
N ARG A 37 10.63 -16.81 3.96
CA ARG A 37 10.78 -15.56 3.20
C ARG A 37 10.22 -14.37 3.96
N LYS A 38 9.08 -14.52 4.62
CA LYS A 38 8.48 -13.50 5.48
C LYS A 38 9.44 -13.12 6.61
N GLU A 39 10.01 -14.08 7.31
CA GLU A 39 10.95 -13.83 8.40
C GLU A 39 12.22 -13.12 7.92
N ILE A 40 12.81 -13.59 6.81
CA ILE A 40 13.97 -12.94 6.19
C ILE A 40 13.64 -11.49 5.83
N PHE A 41 12.47 -11.23 5.26
CA PHE A 41 12.03 -9.90 4.89
C PHE A 41 11.87 -8.99 6.11
N LEU A 42 11.21 -9.45 7.17
CA LEU A 42 11.04 -8.69 8.42
C LEU A 42 12.39 -8.39 9.09
N ASN A 43 13.30 -9.36 9.10
CA ASN A 43 14.65 -9.18 9.61
C ASN A 43 15.43 -8.12 8.82
N LYS A 44 15.32 -8.12 7.48
CA LYS A 44 15.91 -7.07 6.65
C LYS A 44 15.33 -5.69 6.98
N LEU A 45 14.01 -5.59 7.17
CA LEU A 45 13.36 -4.33 7.52
C LEU A 45 13.75 -3.78 8.89
N ASN A 46 14.06 -4.65 9.85
CA ASN A 46 14.48 -4.29 11.20
C ASN A 46 15.94 -3.83 11.27
N LYS A 47 16.80 -4.34 10.39
CA LYS A 47 18.24 -4.03 10.35
C LYS A 47 18.60 -2.78 9.54
N VAL A 48 17.61 -2.07 8.99
CA VAL A 48 17.89 -0.87 8.20
C VAL A 48 18.41 0.26 9.08
N ASP A 49 19.25 1.10 8.48
CA ASP A 49 19.62 2.40 9.05
C ASP A 49 18.43 3.37 8.87
N LYS A 50 17.79 3.71 9.98
CA LYS A 50 16.58 4.57 9.99
C LYS A 50 16.94 6.02 9.70
N ASP A 51 18.07 6.49 10.22
CA ASP A 51 18.51 7.89 10.10
C ASP A 51 18.94 8.16 8.66
N GLN A 52 19.64 7.20 8.04
CA GLN A 52 19.97 7.29 6.63
C GLN A 52 18.74 7.26 5.72
N ILE A 53 17.74 6.43 6.03
CA ILE A 53 16.49 6.40 5.27
C ILE A 53 15.75 7.72 5.40
N GLU A 54 15.64 8.28 6.62
CA GLU A 54 15.03 9.59 6.84
C GLU A 54 15.69 10.64 5.96
N TYR A 55 17.01 10.80 6.08
CA TYR A 55 17.79 11.78 5.34
C TYR A 55 17.58 11.68 3.83
N LEU A 56 17.65 10.47 3.27
CA LEU A 56 17.52 10.23 1.83
C LEU A 56 16.07 10.32 1.30
N THR A 57 15.10 10.45 2.19
CA THR A 57 13.68 10.49 1.83
C THR A 57 12.98 11.77 2.28
N ARG A 58 13.73 12.79 2.73
CA ARG A 58 13.23 14.13 3.11
C ARG A 58 12.48 14.85 2.00
N GLU A 59 12.91 14.66 0.76
CA GLU A 59 12.26 15.21 -0.44
C GLU A 59 10.94 14.48 -0.80
N GLN A 60 10.53 13.50 0.01
CA GLN A 60 9.25 12.80 -0.08
C GLN A 60 8.93 12.28 -1.51
N ASN A 61 7.85 12.77 -2.12
CA ASN A 61 7.38 12.40 -3.45
C ASN A 61 8.34 12.80 -4.59
N HIS A 62 9.33 13.65 -4.34
CA HIS A 62 10.40 13.95 -5.29
C HIS A 62 11.57 12.94 -5.19
N SER A 63 11.55 12.01 -4.23
CA SER A 63 12.56 10.96 -4.06
C SER A 63 12.04 9.58 -4.51
N GLN A 64 12.69 8.99 -5.52
CA GLN A 64 12.40 7.61 -5.92
C GLN A 64 12.63 6.62 -4.76
N LYS A 65 13.59 6.93 -3.87
CA LYS A 65 13.90 6.11 -2.69
C LYS A 65 12.74 6.11 -1.70
N TRP A 66 12.03 7.23 -1.54
CA TRP A 66 10.82 7.32 -0.71
C TRP A 66 9.73 6.37 -1.20
N PHE A 67 9.47 6.30 -2.51
CA PHE A 67 8.51 5.34 -3.08
C PHE A 67 8.95 3.89 -2.83
N ASN A 68 10.22 3.58 -3.01
CA ASN A 68 10.75 2.23 -2.82
C ASN A 68 10.66 1.77 -1.36
N GLU A 69 10.93 2.64 -0.39
CA GLU A 69 10.79 2.33 1.03
C GLU A 69 9.32 2.17 1.44
N ARG A 70 8.42 3.01 0.91
CA ARG A 70 6.98 2.89 1.17
C ARG A 70 6.35 1.61 0.58
N LYS A 71 6.84 1.11 -0.56
CA LYS A 71 6.37 -0.18 -1.11
C LYS A 71 6.63 -1.37 -0.17
N LYS A 72 7.65 -1.26 0.69
CA LYS A 72 8.05 -2.33 1.62
C LYS A 72 7.37 -2.22 3.00
N ARG A 73 6.68 -1.11 3.29
CA ARG A 73 6.24 -0.75 4.66
C ARG A 73 4.79 -0.27 4.68
N LEU A 74 4.05 -0.62 5.74
CA LEU A 74 2.77 0.03 6.01
C LEU A 74 3.03 1.45 6.53
N THR A 75 2.47 2.44 5.86
CA THR A 75 2.62 3.85 6.23
C THR A 75 1.58 4.26 7.28
N ALA A 76 1.87 5.31 8.05
CA ALA A 76 0.97 5.81 9.10
C ALA A 76 -0.48 6.03 8.62
N SER A 77 -0.64 6.62 7.43
CA SER A 77 -1.95 6.86 6.80
C SER A 77 -2.75 5.58 6.46
N LYS A 78 -2.12 4.41 6.43
CA LYS A 78 -2.77 3.10 6.21
C LYS A 78 -2.96 2.32 7.50
N PHE A 79 -2.21 2.66 8.55
CA PHE A 79 -2.17 1.89 9.79
C PHE A 79 -3.54 1.84 10.48
N GLY A 80 -4.21 3.00 10.58
CA GLY A 80 -5.56 3.06 11.16
C GLY A 80 -6.58 2.17 10.45
N ASP A 81 -6.53 2.11 9.12
CA ASP A 81 -7.43 1.26 8.32
C ASP A 81 -7.18 -0.23 8.53
N VAL A 82 -5.93 -0.61 8.78
CA VAL A 82 -5.51 -2.00 9.03
C VAL A 82 -5.89 -2.40 10.46
N CYS A 83 -5.55 -1.59 11.46
CA CYS A 83 -5.80 -1.88 12.87
C CYS A 83 -7.29 -1.95 13.22
N LYS A 84 -8.13 -1.16 12.55
CA LYS A 84 -9.60 -1.16 12.78
C LYS A 84 -10.32 -2.31 12.06
N MET A 85 -9.62 -3.17 11.35
CA MET A 85 -10.23 -4.29 10.63
C MET A 85 -10.77 -5.32 11.63
N ARG A 86 -12.02 -5.75 11.45
CA ARG A 86 -12.59 -6.83 12.26
C ARG A 86 -11.92 -8.15 11.91
N ILE A 87 -11.81 -9.04 12.90
CA ILE A 87 -11.13 -10.34 12.75
C ILE A 87 -11.75 -11.22 11.66
N ASN A 88 -13.06 -11.09 11.44
CA ASN A 88 -13.82 -11.82 10.41
C ASN A 88 -13.87 -11.13 9.05
N THR A 89 -13.30 -9.92 8.92
CA THR A 89 -13.27 -9.20 7.66
C THR A 89 -12.03 -9.63 6.88
N SER A 90 -12.24 -10.19 5.69
CA SER A 90 -11.14 -10.54 4.80
C SER A 90 -10.29 -9.31 4.46
N CYS A 91 -8.97 -9.45 4.58
CA CYS A 91 -8.02 -8.40 4.23
C CYS A 91 -7.82 -8.22 2.72
N LYS A 92 -8.34 -9.14 1.88
CA LYS A 92 -8.11 -9.19 0.43
C LYS A 92 -8.30 -7.85 -0.27
N VAL A 93 -9.44 -7.20 -0.02
CA VAL A 93 -9.76 -5.89 -0.65
C VAL A 93 -8.82 -4.79 -0.16
N LYS A 94 -8.44 -4.80 1.12
CA LYS A 94 -7.51 -3.81 1.66
C LYS A 94 -6.11 -3.99 1.09
N VAL A 95 -5.62 -5.23 1.00
CA VAL A 95 -4.33 -5.56 0.39
C VAL A 95 -4.32 -5.10 -1.07
N HIS A 96 -5.36 -5.44 -1.84
CA HIS A 96 -5.51 -4.96 -3.21
C HIS A 96 -5.46 -3.43 -3.30
N ASN A 97 -6.18 -2.72 -2.43
CA ASN A 97 -6.19 -1.25 -2.42
C ASN A 97 -4.87 -0.63 -1.93
N ILE A 98 -4.04 -1.35 -1.17
CA ILE A 98 -2.71 -0.87 -0.78
C ILE A 98 -1.75 -1.00 -1.96
N LEU A 99 -1.88 -2.07 -2.74
CA LEU A 99 -0.98 -2.38 -3.86
C LEU A 99 -1.34 -1.64 -5.15
N TYR A 100 -2.64 -1.52 -5.46
CA TYR A 100 -3.11 -1.14 -6.81
C TYR A 100 -4.00 0.09 -6.86
N LYS A 101 -4.25 0.77 -5.73
CA LYS A 101 -5.14 1.95 -5.75
C LYS A 101 -4.47 3.09 -6.52
N SER A 102 -5.12 3.53 -7.59
CA SER A 102 -4.71 4.71 -8.36
C SER A 102 -4.66 5.97 -7.48
N SER A 103 -3.73 6.86 -7.79
CA SER A 103 -3.67 8.18 -7.18
C SER A 103 -4.93 8.98 -7.51
N ILE A 104 -5.63 9.46 -6.49
CA ILE A 104 -6.77 10.36 -6.63
C ILE A 104 -6.32 11.73 -6.14
N THR A 105 -6.63 12.77 -6.91
CA THR A 105 -6.34 14.16 -6.56
C THR A 105 -7.64 14.94 -6.57
N CYS A 106 -8.02 15.54 -5.44
CA CYS A 106 -9.15 16.47 -5.35
C CYS A 106 -8.67 17.91 -5.11
N LYS A 107 -9.59 18.88 -5.19
CA LYS A 107 -9.25 20.31 -5.06
C LYS A 107 -8.68 20.63 -3.69
N GLU A 108 -9.25 20.03 -2.65
CA GLU A 108 -8.85 20.18 -1.26
C GLU A 108 -7.44 19.64 -1.02
N MET A 109 -7.08 18.52 -1.66
CA MET A 109 -5.71 17.98 -1.60
C MET A 109 -4.69 18.91 -2.25
N LYS A 110 -5.02 19.52 -3.40
CA LYS A 110 -4.15 20.50 -4.05
C LYS A 110 -3.91 21.71 -3.15
N HIS A 111 -4.99 22.24 -2.59
CA HIS A 111 -4.92 23.35 -1.64
C HIS A 111 -4.02 23.00 -0.43
N GLY A 112 -4.16 21.80 0.13
CA GLY A 112 -3.29 21.33 1.21
C GLY A 112 -1.80 21.31 0.83
N ILE A 113 -1.46 20.81 -0.36
CA ILE A 113 -0.08 20.77 -0.86
C ILE A 113 0.48 22.19 -1.03
N GLU A 114 -0.30 23.10 -1.62
CA GLU A 114 0.13 24.48 -1.88
C GLU A 114 0.41 25.25 -0.57
N ASN A 115 -0.33 24.95 0.50
CA ASN A 115 -0.21 25.65 1.78
C ASN A 115 0.69 24.93 2.80
N GLU A 116 1.18 23.71 2.51
CA GLU A 116 2.01 22.92 3.43
C GLU A 116 3.30 23.65 3.84
N SER A 117 3.88 24.46 2.93
CA SER A 117 5.08 25.25 3.20
C SER A 117 4.84 26.52 4.02
N LEU A 118 3.58 26.97 4.13
CA LEU A 118 3.19 28.21 4.82
C LEU A 118 2.72 27.97 6.27
N ALA A 119 2.49 26.71 6.64
CA ALA A 119 2.03 26.27 7.94
C ALA A 119 3.20 25.98 8.89
#